data_AF-A0A2D5W8H9-F1
#
_entry.id   AF-A0A2D5W8H9-F1
#
_cell.length_a   1.000
_cell.length_b   1.000
_cell.length_c   1.000
_cell.angle_alpha   90.00
_cell.angle_beta   90.00
_cell.angle_gamma   90.00
#
_symmetry.space_group_name_H-M   'P 1'
#
loop_
_entity.id
_entity.type
_entity.pdbx_description
1 polymer ?
#
loop_
_entity_poly.entity_id
_entity_poly.type
_entity_poly.pdbx_seq_one_letter_code
_entity_poly.pdbx_strand_id
1 'polypeptide(L)'
;MVEVLLTLMIMGMILVSMTRILSAARTSRDTIHNIQETQLAGPAIMDRIERDLRGLVTFSRSRRELLRVVDRVISGMDGDSLDFVTSNDGLIFFPEGDIFLRADMNEVGYRLRANPVDNDFLEIYRRESFGVDDEPLDGGTFTFLHDRVKGFSILVFTEDGPDAEDVEDWGLDAEEEDPDLQGLPARLELELTLELSPRIMREQLPVARVDMREVTYRRVIRLPDSIRFAAGSVPMLAIPGTVGSSDAGAASPGSTTTATAGGVGGAGGDAGKTIQGEIRDAPGGGKAD
;
A
#
# COMPACT_ATOMS: atom_id res chain seq x y z
N MET A 1 -4.23 -67.41 36.23
CA MET A 1 -4.62 -66.07 36.72
C MET A 1 -3.52 -65.04 36.50
N VAL A 2 -2.29 -65.24 37.00
CA VAL A 2 -1.16 -64.30 36.83
C VAL A 2 -0.82 -64.03 35.37
N GLU A 3 -0.82 -65.05 34.52
CA GLU A 3 -0.48 -64.92 33.09
C GLU A 3 -1.45 -64.04 32.31
N VAL A 4 -2.75 -64.18 32.57
CA VAL A 4 -3.81 -63.32 31.97
C VAL A 4 -3.67 -61.86 32.45
N LEU A 5 -3.22 -61.66 33.68
CA LEU A 5 -3.02 -60.33 34.24
C LEU A 5 -1.78 -59.65 33.63
N LEU A 6 -0.72 -60.42 33.38
CA LEU A 6 0.49 -59.94 32.70
C LEU A 6 0.19 -59.54 31.25
N THR A 7 -0.57 -60.35 30.51
CA THR A 7 -0.91 -60.04 29.11
C THR A 7 -1.77 -58.79 29.00
N LEU A 8 -2.74 -58.61 29.90
CA LEU A 8 -3.56 -57.39 29.97
C LEU A 8 -2.73 -56.15 30.30
N MET A 9 -1.75 -56.26 31.21
CA MET A 9 -0.85 -55.17 31.56
C MET A 9 0.02 -54.76 30.36
N ILE A 10 0.58 -55.73 29.64
CA ILE A 10 1.40 -55.46 28.44
C ILE A 10 0.56 -54.84 27.32
N MET A 11 -0.64 -55.39 27.05
CA MET A 11 -1.55 -54.79 26.06
C MET A 11 -1.95 -53.37 26.44
N GLY A 12 -2.23 -53.10 27.72
CA GLY A 12 -2.53 -51.76 28.22
C GLY A 12 -1.36 -50.79 28.00
N MET A 13 -0.12 -51.20 28.29
CA MET A 13 1.07 -50.38 28.06
C MET A 13 1.29 -50.09 26.57
N ILE A 14 1.08 -51.07 25.69
CA ILE A 14 1.19 -50.87 24.23
C ILE A 14 0.15 -49.86 23.74
N LEU A 15 -1.10 -49.98 24.21
CA LEU A 15 -2.19 -49.11 23.79
C LEU A 15 -1.98 -47.67 24.26
N VAL A 16 -1.48 -47.47 25.48
CA VAL A 16 -1.07 -46.14 25.98
C VAL A 16 0.09 -45.57 25.18
N SER A 17 1.11 -46.39 24.86
CA SER A 17 2.25 -45.97 24.05
C SER A 17 1.82 -45.53 22.65
N MET A 18 0.97 -46.32 21.97
CA MET A 18 0.40 -45.95 20.67
C MET A 18 -0.40 -44.65 20.74
N THR A 19 -1.22 -44.47 21.78
CA THR A 19 -2.01 -43.25 21.96
C THR A 19 -1.11 -42.02 22.13
N ARG A 20 -0.01 -42.15 22.91
CA ARG A 20 0.97 -41.07 23.07
C ARG A 20 1.68 -40.72 21.78
N ILE A 21 2.09 -41.73 21.00
CA ILE A 21 2.75 -41.51 19.71
C ILE A 21 1.81 -40.83 18.71
N LEU A 22 0.56 -41.28 18.62
CA LEU A 22 -0.45 -40.65 17.75
C LEU A 22 -0.74 -39.21 18.17
N SER A 23 -0.85 -38.96 19.47
CA SER A 23 -1.05 -37.60 19.99
C SER A 23 0.15 -36.70 19.66
N ALA A 24 1.37 -37.17 19.88
CA ALA A 24 2.59 -36.43 19.56
C ALA A 24 2.73 -36.16 18.05
N ALA A 25 2.38 -37.14 17.21
CA ALA A 25 2.39 -36.99 15.77
C ALA A 25 1.39 -35.93 15.29
N ARG A 26 0.18 -35.92 15.87
CA ARG A 26 -0.85 -34.92 15.54
C ARG A 26 -0.42 -33.52 15.94
N THR A 27 0.06 -33.33 17.17
CA THR A 27 0.54 -32.02 17.64
C THR A 27 1.73 -31.53 16.82
N SER A 28 2.64 -32.43 16.44
CA SER A 28 3.78 -32.10 15.56
C SER A 28 3.30 -31.62 14.19
N ARG A 29 2.36 -32.34 13.56
CA ARG A 29 1.80 -31.94 12.26
C ARG A 29 1.15 -30.56 12.32
N ASP A 30 0.31 -30.32 13.32
CA ASP A 30 -0.41 -29.06 13.45
C ASP A 30 0.57 -27.89 13.74
N THR A 31 1.65 -28.17 14.50
CA THR A 31 2.74 -27.20 14.72
C THR A 31 3.49 -26.89 13.43
N ILE A 32 3.83 -27.92 12.64
CA ILE A 32 4.52 -27.75 11.35
C ILE A 32 3.65 -26.95 10.38
N HIS A 33 2.36 -27.24 10.30
CA HIS A 33 1.44 -26.51 9.42
C HIS A 33 1.38 -25.03 9.79
N ASN A 34 1.25 -24.70 11.07
CA ASN A 34 1.23 -23.31 11.53
C ASN A 34 2.56 -22.59 11.23
N ILE A 35 3.70 -23.25 11.48
CA ILE A 35 5.01 -22.66 11.17
C ILE A 35 5.16 -22.43 9.67
N GLN A 36 4.74 -23.39 8.83
CA GLN A 36 4.80 -23.25 7.37
C GLN A 36 3.92 -22.10 6.88
N GLU A 37 2.71 -21.96 7.42
CA GLU A 37 1.79 -20.87 7.06
C GLU A 37 2.40 -19.50 7.39
N THR A 38 2.93 -19.33 8.60
CA THR A 38 3.60 -18.07 9.01
C THR A 38 4.89 -17.82 8.21
N GLN A 39 5.66 -18.86 7.90
CA GLN A 39 6.88 -18.75 7.08
C GLN A 39 6.59 -18.28 5.65
N LEU A 40 5.44 -18.64 5.09
CA LEU A 40 5.01 -18.21 3.76
C LEU A 40 4.36 -16.81 3.78
N ALA A 41 3.74 -16.41 4.89
CA ALA A 41 3.11 -15.11 5.03
C ALA A 41 4.11 -13.95 4.91
N GLY A 42 5.28 -14.03 5.55
CA GLY A 42 6.32 -12.98 5.49
C GLY A 42 6.74 -12.63 4.05
N PRO A 43 7.26 -13.58 3.26
CA PRO A 43 7.60 -13.34 1.87
C PRO A 43 6.41 -12.85 1.03
N ALA A 44 5.20 -13.39 1.26
CA ALA A 44 4.02 -12.98 0.52
C ALA A 44 3.62 -11.51 0.78
N ILE A 45 3.78 -11.02 2.01
CA ILE A 45 3.57 -9.61 2.37
C ILE A 45 4.63 -8.74 1.70
N MET A 46 5.90 -9.10 1.82
CA MET A 46 7.02 -8.35 1.23
C MET A 46 6.92 -8.27 -0.30
N ASP A 47 6.61 -9.39 -0.96
CA ASP A 47 6.43 -9.43 -2.41
C ASP A 47 5.20 -8.64 -2.86
N ARG A 48 4.17 -8.51 -2.01
CA ARG A 48 3.01 -7.65 -2.28
C ARG A 48 3.38 -6.18 -2.19
N ILE A 49 4.06 -5.76 -1.10
CA ILE A 49 4.54 -4.38 -0.96
C ILE A 49 5.46 -4.01 -2.12
N GLU A 50 6.40 -4.90 -2.47
CA GLU A 50 7.30 -4.69 -3.61
C GLU A 50 6.54 -4.58 -4.92
N ARG A 51 5.54 -5.43 -5.17
CA ARG A 51 4.70 -5.34 -6.38
C ARG A 51 3.98 -4.00 -6.44
N ASP A 52 3.39 -3.55 -5.33
CA ASP A 52 2.66 -2.28 -5.26
C ASP A 52 3.60 -1.08 -5.50
N LEU A 53 4.76 -1.05 -4.85
CA LEU A 53 5.79 -0.03 -5.05
C LEU A 53 6.35 -0.01 -6.48
N ARG A 54 6.51 -1.16 -7.13
CA ARG A 54 6.93 -1.22 -8.54
C ARG A 54 5.87 -0.68 -9.50
N GLY A 55 4.60 -0.71 -9.11
CA GLY A 55 3.49 -0.13 -9.86
C GLY A 55 3.23 1.34 -9.53
N LEU A 56 4.12 2.01 -8.78
CA LEU A 56 3.90 3.38 -8.32
C LEU A 56 3.67 4.34 -9.49
N VAL A 57 2.65 5.19 -9.35
CA VAL A 57 2.23 6.15 -10.35
C VAL A 57 2.81 7.53 -10.04
N THR A 58 3.56 8.09 -10.99
CA THR A 58 4.25 9.38 -10.83
C THR A 58 3.69 10.52 -11.67
N PHE A 59 2.79 10.24 -12.60
CA PHE A 59 2.27 11.25 -13.52
C PHE A 59 1.09 12.04 -12.96
N SER A 60 0.98 13.31 -13.38
CA SER A 60 -0.13 14.21 -13.04
C SER A 60 -0.37 14.42 -11.54
N ARG A 61 0.67 14.32 -10.69
CA ARG A 61 0.59 14.48 -9.23
C ARG A 61 1.62 15.44 -8.69
N SER A 62 1.32 16.00 -7.52
CA SER A 62 2.31 16.75 -6.75
C SER A 62 3.39 15.81 -6.21
N ARG A 63 4.63 16.30 -6.04
CA ARG A 63 5.71 15.52 -5.41
C ARG A 63 5.35 15.04 -4.00
N ARG A 64 4.49 15.77 -3.30
CA ARG A 64 4.02 15.43 -1.94
C ARG A 64 3.09 14.22 -1.91
N GLU A 65 2.41 13.94 -3.02
CA GLU A 65 1.40 12.88 -3.11
C GLU A 65 1.97 11.60 -3.72
N LEU A 66 3.28 11.56 -4.05
CA LEU A 66 3.89 10.41 -4.72
C LEU A 66 4.12 9.25 -3.75
N LEU A 67 4.66 9.56 -2.58
CA LEU A 67 5.01 8.59 -1.56
C LEU A 67 5.06 9.30 -0.21
N ARG A 68 4.42 8.71 0.79
CA ARG A 68 4.51 9.15 2.18
C ARG A 68 4.97 8.00 3.05
N VAL A 69 6.04 8.22 3.79
CA VAL A 69 6.54 7.32 4.83
C VAL A 69 6.47 8.08 6.14
N VAL A 70 5.89 7.44 7.16
CA VAL A 70 5.77 8.03 8.49
C VAL A 70 6.32 7.03 9.50
N ASP A 71 7.36 7.44 10.22
CA ASP A 71 7.89 6.69 11.36
C ASP A 71 6.85 6.68 12.48
N ARG A 72 6.60 5.50 13.03
CA ARG A 72 5.60 5.32 14.09
C ARG A 72 6.01 4.22 15.02
N VAL A 73 6.03 4.54 16.31
CA VAL A 73 6.17 3.54 17.37
C VAL A 73 4.80 3.18 17.94
N ILE A 74 4.43 1.90 17.88
CA ILE A 74 3.16 1.37 18.40
C ILE A 74 3.47 0.33 19.48
N SER A 75 3.02 0.55 20.70
CA SER A 75 3.28 -0.35 21.84
C SER A 75 4.77 -0.64 22.08
N GLY A 76 5.65 0.31 21.74
CA GLY A 76 7.11 0.15 21.87
C GLY A 76 7.77 -0.69 20.78
N MET A 77 7.04 -0.99 19.70
CA MET A 77 7.53 -1.68 18.50
C MET A 77 7.45 -0.75 17.28
N ASP A 78 8.35 -0.94 16.33
CA ASP A 78 8.38 -0.17 15.07
C ASP A 78 7.16 -0.55 14.21
N GLY A 79 6.42 0.47 13.78
CA GLY A 79 5.09 0.34 13.20
C GLY A 79 4.86 1.32 12.07
N ASP A 80 5.89 1.52 11.26
CA ASP A 80 5.95 2.53 10.21
C ASP A 80 4.79 2.39 9.24
N SER A 81 4.42 3.51 8.64
CA SER A 81 3.36 3.53 7.64
C SER A 81 3.85 4.02 6.30
N LEU A 82 3.29 3.43 5.26
CA LEU A 82 3.62 3.69 3.87
C LEU A 82 2.33 3.97 3.12
N ASP A 83 2.22 5.10 2.43
CA ASP A 83 1.07 5.44 1.58
C ASP A 83 1.57 5.94 0.21
N PHE A 84 0.95 5.48 -0.88
CA PHE A 84 1.25 5.89 -2.25
C PHE A 84 0.12 5.46 -3.20
N VAL A 85 0.24 5.82 -4.48
CA VAL A 85 -0.70 5.37 -5.51
C VAL A 85 -0.02 4.43 -6.50
N THR A 86 -0.70 3.34 -6.83
CA THR A 86 -0.22 2.32 -7.74
C THR A 86 -1.20 2.07 -8.89
N SER A 87 -0.67 1.58 -10.01
CA SER A 87 -1.45 1.11 -11.17
C SER A 87 -1.69 -0.40 -11.12
N ASN A 88 -1.48 -1.03 -9.96
CA ASN A 88 -1.83 -2.42 -9.79
C ASN A 88 -3.31 -2.53 -9.50
N ASP A 89 -3.95 -3.51 -10.14
CA ASP A 89 -5.35 -3.77 -9.91
C ASP A 89 -5.69 -3.97 -8.41
N GLY A 90 -6.74 -3.30 -7.96
CA GLY A 90 -7.23 -3.40 -6.57
C GLY A 90 -7.58 -4.81 -6.09
N LEU A 91 -7.49 -5.09 -4.81
CA LEU A 91 -7.94 -6.37 -4.24
C LEU A 91 -9.43 -6.33 -3.89
N ILE A 92 -9.98 -5.13 -3.71
CA ILE A 92 -11.35 -4.93 -3.27
C ILE A 92 -12.22 -4.62 -4.48
N PHE A 93 -13.36 -5.30 -4.57
CA PHE A 93 -14.39 -4.95 -5.54
C PHE A 93 -15.26 -3.83 -4.99
N PHE A 94 -15.35 -2.74 -5.76
CA PHE A 94 -16.21 -1.62 -5.42
C PHE A 94 -17.60 -1.83 -6.06
N PRO A 95 -18.69 -1.79 -5.29
CA PRO A 95 -20.03 -1.88 -5.84
C PRO A 95 -20.43 -0.54 -6.47
N GLU A 96 -20.69 -0.54 -7.77
CA GLU A 96 -21.29 0.60 -8.48
C GLU A 96 -22.64 0.17 -9.07
N GLY A 97 -23.72 0.43 -8.34
CA GLY A 97 -25.06 -0.06 -8.69
C GLY A 97 -25.11 -1.60 -8.67
N ASP A 98 -25.41 -2.22 -9.81
CA ASP A 98 -25.54 -3.67 -9.96
C ASP A 98 -24.23 -4.36 -10.43
N ILE A 99 -23.14 -3.62 -10.63
CA ILE A 99 -21.86 -4.15 -11.08
C ILE A 99 -20.77 -3.99 -10.03
N PHE A 100 -19.81 -4.92 -10.05
CA PHE A 100 -18.62 -4.86 -9.22
C PHE A 100 -17.44 -4.45 -10.10
N LEU A 101 -16.84 -3.31 -9.77
CA LEU A 101 -15.68 -2.79 -10.47
C LEU A 101 -14.41 -3.03 -9.67
N ARG A 102 -13.32 -3.15 -10.41
CA ARG A 102 -11.96 -3.20 -9.87
C ARG A 102 -11.25 -1.95 -10.36
N ALA A 103 -10.53 -1.29 -9.46
CA ALA A 103 -9.77 -0.11 -9.85
C ALA A 103 -8.47 -0.56 -10.54
N ASP A 104 -8.23 -0.09 -11.75
CA ASP A 104 -6.94 -0.26 -12.46
C ASP A 104 -5.85 0.66 -11.88
N MET A 105 -6.27 1.72 -11.18
CA MET A 105 -5.42 2.59 -10.39
C MET A 105 -6.06 2.79 -9.03
N ASN A 106 -5.29 2.59 -7.98
CA ASN A 106 -5.78 2.70 -6.61
C ASN A 106 -4.73 3.31 -5.69
N GLU A 107 -5.25 3.88 -4.62
CA GLU A 107 -4.46 4.32 -3.49
C GLU A 107 -4.19 3.14 -2.58
N VAL A 108 -2.94 2.96 -2.20
CA VAL A 108 -2.51 1.85 -1.36
C VAL A 108 -1.75 2.39 -0.18
N GLY A 109 -1.93 1.75 0.97
CA GLY A 109 -1.07 1.98 2.10
C GLY A 109 -0.86 0.73 2.95
N TYR A 110 0.18 0.75 3.77
CA TYR A 110 0.48 -0.28 4.76
C TYR A 110 0.52 0.38 6.12
N ARG A 111 -0.31 -0.12 7.04
CA ARG A 111 -0.42 0.44 8.39
C ARG A 111 -0.47 -0.67 9.42
N LEU A 112 0.17 -0.44 10.54
CA LEU A 112 0.16 -1.34 11.68
C LEU A 112 -0.83 -0.85 12.74
N ARG A 113 -1.38 -1.81 13.49
CA ARG A 113 -2.24 -1.57 14.65
C ARG A 113 -1.81 -2.48 15.78
N ALA A 114 -1.99 -2.04 17.01
CA ALA A 114 -1.78 -2.92 18.16
C ALA A 114 -2.79 -4.07 18.11
N ASN A 115 -2.30 -5.30 18.30
CA ASN A 115 -3.18 -6.46 18.36
C ASN A 115 -4.07 -6.37 19.62
N PRO A 116 -5.40 -6.45 19.50
CA PRO A 116 -6.32 -6.26 20.63
C PRO A 116 -6.31 -7.43 21.62
N VAL A 117 -5.83 -8.60 21.20
CA VAL A 117 -5.77 -9.81 22.02
C VAL A 117 -4.41 -9.95 22.71
N ASP A 118 -3.33 -9.53 22.04
CA ASP A 118 -1.96 -9.75 22.49
C ASP A 118 -1.09 -8.51 22.29
N ASN A 119 -0.78 -7.80 23.37
CA ASN A 119 -0.02 -6.56 23.33
C ASN A 119 1.42 -6.73 22.85
N ASP A 120 1.94 -7.96 22.79
CA ASP A 120 3.30 -8.23 22.32
C ASP A 120 3.40 -8.26 20.78
N PHE A 121 2.29 -8.06 20.06
CA PHE A 121 2.25 -8.11 18.59
C PHE A 121 1.48 -6.94 17.99
N LEU A 122 1.82 -6.67 16.74
CA LEU A 122 1.12 -5.77 15.85
C LEU A 122 0.41 -6.57 14.75
N GLU A 123 -0.68 -5.99 14.26
CA GLU A 123 -1.40 -6.43 13.09
C GLU A 123 -1.06 -5.51 11.91
N ILE A 124 -0.67 -6.09 10.77
CA ILE A 124 -0.42 -5.33 9.54
C ILE A 124 -1.65 -5.40 8.63
N TYR A 125 -2.03 -4.23 8.13
CA TYR A 125 -3.15 -4.03 7.23
C TYR A 125 -2.69 -3.36 5.94
N ARG A 126 -3.31 -3.74 4.82
CA ARG A 126 -3.22 -3.02 3.56
C ARG A 126 -4.45 -2.12 3.40
N ARG A 127 -4.23 -0.80 3.38
CA ARG A 127 -5.21 0.22 2.99
C ARG A 127 -5.36 0.20 1.47
N GLU A 128 -6.61 0.29 1.00
CA GLU A 128 -6.94 0.43 -0.41
C GLU A 128 -8.13 1.38 -0.59
N SER A 129 -8.02 2.34 -1.51
CA SER A 129 -9.14 3.17 -1.95
C SER A 129 -9.42 2.97 -3.43
N PHE A 130 -10.68 3.16 -3.86
CA PHE A 130 -11.05 3.02 -5.26
C PHE A 130 -10.71 4.30 -6.02
N GLY A 131 -9.88 4.18 -7.06
CA GLY A 131 -9.50 5.32 -7.88
C GLY A 131 -8.47 6.23 -7.19
N VAL A 132 -8.52 7.51 -7.56
CA VAL A 132 -7.63 8.56 -7.06
C VAL A 132 -8.49 9.76 -6.73
N ASP A 133 -8.52 10.15 -5.47
CA ASP A 133 -9.23 11.34 -5.00
C ASP A 133 -8.28 12.52 -4.72
N ASP A 134 -8.83 13.58 -4.11
CA ASP A 134 -8.11 14.81 -3.75
C ASP A 134 -7.19 14.62 -2.52
N GLU A 135 -7.38 13.57 -1.72
CA GLU A 135 -6.61 13.23 -0.51
C GLU A 135 -6.08 11.78 -0.58
N PRO A 136 -5.25 11.44 -1.60
CA PRO A 136 -5.03 10.05 -2.00
C PRO A 136 -4.27 9.18 -0.98
N LEU A 137 -3.71 9.82 0.05
CA LEU A 137 -2.93 9.15 1.08
C LEU A 137 -3.79 8.82 2.31
N ASP A 138 -5.03 9.30 2.37
CA ASP A 138 -5.91 9.18 3.53
C ASP A 138 -7.16 8.35 3.24
N GLY A 139 -7.94 8.01 4.27
CA GLY A 139 -9.14 7.18 4.12
C GLY A 139 -8.90 5.73 3.69
N GLY A 140 -9.74 5.22 2.79
CA GLY A 140 -9.68 3.84 2.25
C GLY A 140 -10.19 2.71 3.15
N THR A 141 -10.24 1.51 2.58
CA THR A 141 -10.64 0.26 3.25
C THR A 141 -9.41 -0.55 3.65
N PHE A 142 -9.43 -1.14 4.85
CA PHE A 142 -8.30 -1.90 5.37
C PHE A 142 -8.53 -3.41 5.23
N THR A 143 -7.61 -4.07 4.54
CA THR A 143 -7.56 -5.53 4.44
C THR A 143 -6.51 -6.06 5.41
N PHE A 144 -6.92 -6.95 6.30
CA PHE A 144 -6.02 -7.64 7.22
C PHE A 144 -5.03 -8.53 6.44
N LEU A 145 -3.75 -8.45 6.80
CA LEU A 145 -2.72 -9.31 6.21
C LEU A 145 -2.19 -10.34 7.22
N HIS A 146 -1.81 -9.90 8.44
CA HIS A 146 -1.20 -10.76 9.46
C HIS A 146 -1.24 -10.12 10.85
N ASP A 147 -1.22 -10.93 11.92
CA ASP A 147 -1.42 -10.52 13.33
C ASP A 147 -0.23 -10.73 14.28
N ARG A 148 0.83 -11.39 13.81
CA ARG A 148 2.06 -11.65 14.59
C ARG A 148 3.26 -10.88 14.09
N VAL A 149 3.08 -9.59 13.87
CA VAL A 149 4.16 -8.69 13.49
C VAL A 149 4.83 -8.18 14.76
N LYS A 150 6.16 -8.27 14.83
CA LYS A 150 6.98 -7.72 15.93
C LYS A 150 7.53 -6.34 15.61
N GLY A 151 7.70 -6.04 14.33
CA GLY A 151 8.14 -4.75 13.86
C GLY A 151 8.01 -4.66 12.35
N PHE A 152 7.72 -3.46 11.88
CA PHE A 152 7.80 -3.10 10.47
C PHE A 152 8.47 -1.74 10.38
N SER A 153 9.67 -1.72 9.81
CA SER A 153 10.48 -0.51 9.64
C SER A 153 10.74 -0.23 8.17
N ILE A 154 10.73 1.05 7.81
CA ILE A 154 10.96 1.56 6.46
C ILE A 154 12.06 2.61 6.54
N LEU A 155 13.25 2.25 6.04
CA LEU A 155 14.35 3.20 5.94
C LEU A 155 14.33 3.83 4.55
N VAL A 156 14.36 5.15 4.51
CA VAL A 156 14.28 5.93 3.28
C VAL A 156 15.61 6.63 3.01
N PHE A 157 16.10 6.58 1.77
CA PHE A 157 17.38 7.18 1.40
C PHE A 157 17.23 8.16 0.24
N THR A 158 17.83 9.35 0.39
CA THR A 158 17.90 10.40 -0.65
C THR A 158 18.82 10.01 -1.80
N GLU A 159 19.91 9.28 -1.49
CA GLU A 159 20.93 8.84 -2.43
C GLU A 159 21.13 7.32 -2.40
N ASP A 160 21.59 6.73 -3.51
CA ASP A 160 21.98 5.31 -3.55
C ASP A 160 23.49 5.22 -3.33
N GLY A 161 23.90 4.64 -2.20
CA GLY A 161 25.32 4.54 -1.85
C GLY A 161 25.55 3.77 -0.54
N PRO A 162 26.78 3.28 -0.31
CA PRO A 162 27.14 2.62 0.94
C PRO A 162 27.17 3.56 2.14
N ASP A 163 27.42 4.85 1.89
CA ASP A 163 27.52 5.91 2.90
C ASP A 163 26.23 6.76 2.96
N ALA A 164 25.13 6.29 2.34
CA ALA A 164 23.87 7.01 2.34
C ALA A 164 23.23 6.98 3.74
N GLU A 165 22.85 8.15 4.24
CA GLU A 165 22.14 8.31 5.49
C GLU A 165 20.64 8.07 5.26
N ASP A 166 20.02 7.34 6.18
CA ASP A 166 18.58 7.12 6.20
C ASP A 166 17.85 8.32 6.82
N VAL A 167 16.60 8.49 6.39
CA VAL A 167 15.68 9.50 6.91
C VAL A 167 14.47 8.76 7.48
N GLU A 168 14.03 9.19 8.66
CA GLU A 168 12.92 8.59 9.41
C GLU A 168 11.56 8.85 8.72
N ASP A 169 11.36 10.05 8.19
CA ASP A 169 10.12 10.47 7.54
C ASP A 169 10.32 10.89 6.07
N TRP A 170 9.30 10.69 5.23
CA TRP A 170 9.32 11.10 3.82
C TRP A 170 7.96 11.60 3.35
N GLY A 171 7.94 12.72 2.61
CA GLY A 171 6.71 13.23 1.98
C GLY A 171 5.66 13.79 2.96
N LEU A 172 6.06 14.27 4.13
CA LEU A 172 5.18 14.96 5.10
C LEU A 172 4.94 16.44 4.72
N ASP A 173 3.84 17.03 5.21
CA ASP A 173 3.37 18.37 4.84
C ASP A 173 4.19 19.56 5.41
N ALA A 174 4.71 20.35 4.46
CA ALA A 174 4.73 21.81 4.32
C ALA A 174 5.31 22.79 5.38
N GLU A 175 5.54 22.46 6.65
CA GLU A 175 6.19 23.41 7.60
C GLU A 175 7.70 23.19 7.76
N GLU A 176 8.20 21.99 7.47
CA GLU A 176 9.63 21.72 7.44
C GLU A 176 10.17 21.84 6.00
N GLU A 177 11.02 22.84 5.81
CA GLU A 177 11.55 23.37 4.54
C GLU A 177 12.58 22.46 3.85
N ASP A 178 12.42 21.13 3.85
CA ASP A 178 13.33 20.28 3.07
C ASP A 178 12.70 19.86 1.73
N PRO A 179 12.97 20.60 0.62
CA PRO A 179 12.50 20.24 -0.71
C PRO A 179 13.11 18.92 -1.22
N ASP A 180 14.15 18.41 -0.57
CA ASP A 180 14.83 17.18 -0.94
C ASP A 180 14.12 15.93 -0.38
N LEU A 181 13.27 16.09 0.65
CA LEU A 181 12.41 15.04 1.23
C LEU A 181 11.03 14.91 0.56
N GLN A 182 10.84 15.56 -0.59
CA GLN A 182 9.61 15.49 -1.38
C GLN A 182 9.80 14.64 -2.64
N GLY A 183 8.75 13.96 -3.09
CA GLY A 183 8.78 13.15 -4.31
C GLY A 183 9.16 11.70 -4.02
N LEU A 184 10.03 11.13 -4.85
CA LEU A 184 10.46 9.74 -4.71
C LEU A 184 11.89 9.64 -4.18
N PRO A 185 12.15 8.79 -3.18
CA PRO A 185 13.49 8.53 -2.67
C PRO A 185 14.32 7.74 -3.69
N ALA A 186 15.64 7.69 -3.52
CA ALA A 186 16.50 6.82 -4.33
C ALA A 186 16.24 5.34 -4.02
N ARG A 187 16.09 5.05 -2.73
CA ARG A 187 16.07 3.69 -2.20
C ARG A 187 15.19 3.62 -0.95
N LEU A 188 14.47 2.52 -0.86
CA LEU A 188 13.70 2.10 0.31
C LEU A 188 14.27 0.78 0.80
N GLU A 189 14.51 0.66 2.10
CA GLU A 189 14.74 -0.63 2.76
C GLU A 189 13.56 -0.94 3.66
N LEU A 190 12.87 -2.03 3.34
CA LEU A 190 11.74 -2.53 4.10
C LEU A 190 12.23 -3.66 4.99
N GLU A 191 11.94 -3.58 6.28
CA GLU A 191 12.22 -4.62 7.26
C GLU A 191 10.94 -5.06 7.95
N LEU A 192 10.58 -6.35 7.81
CA LEU A 192 9.41 -6.95 8.45
C LEU A 192 9.85 -8.08 9.38
N THR A 193 9.56 -7.96 10.67
CA THR A 193 9.89 -8.98 11.66
C THR A 193 8.62 -9.72 12.11
N LEU A 194 8.59 -11.05 11.94
CA LEU A 194 7.46 -11.91 12.31
C LEU A 194 7.88 -12.97 13.33
N GLU A 195 6.98 -13.34 14.26
CA GLU A 195 7.17 -14.48 15.17
C GLU A 195 6.56 -15.77 14.57
N LEU A 196 7.40 -16.80 14.33
CA LEU A 196 6.98 -18.06 13.71
C LEU A 196 6.37 -19.07 14.70
N SER A 197 6.67 -18.95 15.98
CA SER A 197 6.38 -20.01 16.97
C SER A 197 5.05 -19.77 17.71
N PRO A 198 4.10 -20.73 17.74
CA PRO A 198 2.93 -20.63 18.60
C PRO A 198 3.29 -20.79 20.09
N ARG A 199 2.72 -19.92 20.94
CA ARG A 199 3.03 -19.79 22.38
C ARG A 199 2.84 -21.06 23.23
N ILE A 200 2.14 -22.08 22.75
CA ILE A 200 1.81 -23.30 23.52
C ILE A 200 3.08 -24.08 23.95
N MET A 201 4.22 -23.83 23.29
CA MET A 201 5.53 -24.39 23.68
C MET A 201 6.37 -23.50 24.61
N ARG A 202 5.88 -22.34 25.07
CA ARG A 202 6.64 -21.44 25.97
C ARG A 202 7.06 -22.10 27.28
N GLU A 203 6.34 -23.12 27.76
CA GLU A 203 6.54 -23.68 29.10
C GLU A 203 7.12 -25.10 29.16
N GLN A 204 7.25 -25.83 28.03
CA GLN A 204 7.49 -27.28 28.09
C GLN A 204 8.82 -27.79 27.50
N LEU A 205 9.66 -26.96 26.87
CA LEU A 205 10.92 -27.40 26.24
C LEU A 205 12.12 -26.53 26.63
N PRO A 206 12.94 -26.95 27.62
CA PRO A 206 14.11 -26.18 28.07
C PRO A 206 15.40 -26.42 27.25
N VAL A 207 15.37 -27.09 26.08
CA VAL A 207 16.61 -27.73 25.54
C VAL A 207 17.07 -27.32 24.12
N ALA A 208 16.35 -26.52 23.32
CA ALA A 208 16.87 -26.13 22.00
C ALA A 208 17.19 -24.62 21.91
N ARG A 209 18.50 -24.30 21.97
CA ARG A 209 19.12 -22.96 21.84
C ARG A 209 19.25 -22.46 20.39
N VAL A 210 18.33 -22.79 19.50
CA VAL A 210 18.32 -22.20 18.14
C VAL A 210 17.07 -21.36 18.00
N ASP A 211 17.31 -20.07 17.93
CA ASP A 211 16.37 -18.95 17.96
C ASP A 211 15.58 -18.84 16.64
N MET A 212 14.88 -19.89 16.21
CA MET A 212 13.93 -19.81 15.07
C MET A 212 12.59 -19.16 15.48
N ARG A 213 12.63 -18.22 16.42
CA ARG A 213 11.44 -17.61 17.04
C ARG A 213 10.96 -16.44 16.22
N GLU A 214 11.88 -15.59 15.80
CA GLU A 214 11.63 -14.40 15.01
C GLU A 214 12.37 -14.51 13.69
N VAL A 215 11.71 -14.11 12.61
CA VAL A 215 12.32 -14.02 11.28
C VAL A 215 12.11 -12.62 10.75
N THR A 216 13.23 -11.98 10.44
CA THR A 216 13.27 -10.66 9.83
C THR A 216 13.47 -10.80 8.33
N TYR A 217 12.51 -10.26 7.57
CA TYR A 217 12.54 -10.21 6.13
C TYR A 217 12.95 -8.80 5.71
N ARG A 218 14.07 -8.69 4.98
CA ARG A 218 14.53 -7.42 4.44
C ARG A 218 14.38 -7.37 2.93
N ARG A 219 13.85 -6.27 2.41
CA ARG A 219 13.76 -6.01 0.97
C ARG A 219 14.30 -4.62 0.65
N VAL A 220 15.22 -4.55 -0.30
CA VAL A 220 15.77 -3.29 -0.80
C VAL A 220 15.13 -2.98 -2.15
N ILE A 221 14.48 -1.83 -2.26
CA ILE A 221 13.81 -1.36 -3.47
C ILE A 221 14.50 -0.08 -3.92
N ARG A 222 15.02 -0.09 -5.15
CA ARG A 222 15.64 1.08 -5.78
C ARG A 222 14.67 1.69 -6.79
N LEU A 223 14.46 3.00 -6.69
CA LEU A 223 13.62 3.74 -7.62
C LEU A 223 14.51 4.43 -8.67
N PRO A 224 14.31 4.17 -9.97
CA PRO A 224 15.19 4.68 -11.00
C PRO A 224 15.06 6.20 -11.17
N ASP A 225 16.17 6.87 -11.48
CA ASP A 225 16.22 8.33 -11.71
C ASP A 225 15.21 8.82 -12.74
N SER A 226 14.87 7.97 -13.72
CA SER A 226 13.91 8.30 -14.77
C SER A 226 12.50 8.61 -14.26
N ILE A 227 12.11 8.11 -13.08
CA ILE A 227 10.81 8.40 -12.46
C ILE A 227 10.92 9.44 -11.34
N ARG A 228 12.15 9.84 -10.98
CA ARG A 228 12.45 10.84 -9.96
C ARG A 228 12.56 12.21 -10.63
N PHE A 229 11.41 12.79 -10.94
CA PHE A 229 11.33 14.09 -11.63
C PHE A 229 11.91 15.22 -10.76
N ALA A 230 12.57 16.18 -11.41
CA ALA A 230 13.15 17.35 -10.75
C ALA A 230 12.06 18.23 -10.10
N ALA A 231 12.47 19.02 -9.10
CA ALA A 231 11.58 19.99 -8.46
C ALA A 231 10.94 20.94 -9.50
N GLY A 232 9.60 20.99 -9.52
CA GLY A 232 8.83 21.86 -10.42
C GLY A 232 8.42 21.25 -11.77
N SER A 233 8.90 20.05 -12.13
CA SER A 233 8.40 19.33 -13.31
C SER A 233 7.33 18.31 -12.91
N VAL A 234 6.06 18.64 -13.13
CA VAL A 234 4.97 17.65 -13.07
C VAL A 234 4.87 17.00 -14.46
N PRO A 235 5.26 15.73 -14.62
CA PRO A 235 5.11 15.03 -15.89
C PRO A 235 3.62 14.95 -16.25
N MET A 236 3.26 15.57 -17.37
CA MET A 236 1.94 15.48 -17.98
C MET A 236 2.01 14.62 -19.24
N LEU A 237 0.97 13.82 -19.48
CA LEU A 237 0.84 13.09 -20.74
C LEU A 237 0.69 14.10 -21.89
N ALA A 238 1.53 13.98 -22.90
CA ALA A 238 1.37 14.73 -24.13
C ALA A 238 0.08 14.27 -24.82
N ILE A 239 -0.90 15.16 -24.97
CA ILE A 239 -2.08 14.90 -25.78
C ILE A 239 -1.58 14.70 -27.22
N PRO A 240 -1.85 13.57 -27.89
CA PRO A 240 -1.48 13.39 -29.28
C PRO A 240 -2.05 14.55 -30.09
N GLY A 241 -1.17 15.39 -30.62
CA GLY A 241 -1.59 16.45 -31.53
C GLY A 241 -2.32 15.81 -32.71
N THR A 242 -3.50 16.31 -33.04
CA THR A 242 -4.16 15.95 -34.29
C THR A 242 -3.18 16.25 -35.42
N VAL A 243 -2.79 15.21 -36.18
CA VAL A 243 -1.94 15.36 -37.37
C VAL A 243 -2.75 16.14 -38.40
N GLY A 244 -2.68 17.47 -38.37
CA GLY A 244 -3.59 18.30 -39.17
C GLY A 244 -3.60 19.79 -38.81
N SER A 245 -2.44 20.45 -38.87
CA SER A 245 -2.33 21.83 -39.38
C SER A 245 -0.85 22.19 -39.42
N SER A 246 -0.21 21.79 -40.51
CA SER A 246 1.00 22.45 -40.99
C SER A 246 0.62 23.85 -41.49
N ASP A 247 0.35 24.78 -40.58
CA ASP A 247 0.40 26.21 -40.91
C ASP A 247 1.83 26.68 -40.74
N ALA A 248 2.60 26.42 -41.79
CA ALA A 248 3.76 27.22 -42.12
C ALA A 248 3.27 28.63 -42.50
N GLY A 249 3.55 29.64 -41.68
CA GLY A 249 3.04 30.99 -41.97
C GLY A 249 3.52 32.11 -41.05
N ALA A 250 4.78 32.50 -41.23
CA ALA A 250 5.31 33.86 -41.07
C ALA A 250 5.39 34.51 -39.68
N ALA A 251 6.63 34.67 -39.20
CA ALA A 251 7.01 35.74 -38.30
C ALA A 251 7.75 36.85 -39.08
N SER A 252 7.30 38.10 -38.85
CA SER A 252 7.95 39.42 -39.09
C SER A 252 7.65 40.15 -40.42
N PRO A 253 7.74 41.50 -40.49
CA PRO A 253 7.01 42.51 -39.70
C PRO A 253 6.41 43.67 -40.56
N GLY A 254 5.33 44.30 -40.08
CA GLY A 254 4.97 45.72 -40.32
C GLY A 254 4.53 46.19 -41.73
N SER A 255 3.29 46.67 -41.86
CA SER A 255 2.93 47.85 -42.69
C SER A 255 1.45 48.23 -42.53
N THR A 256 1.21 49.49 -42.22
CA THR A 256 -0.07 50.20 -42.17
C THR A 256 -0.74 50.26 -43.55
N THR A 257 -2.06 50.03 -43.64
CA THR A 257 -3.01 50.86 -44.44
C THR A 257 -4.47 50.51 -44.15
N THR A 258 -5.24 51.56 -43.86
CA THR A 258 -6.69 51.72 -43.90
C THR A 258 -7.35 51.28 -45.20
N ALA A 259 -8.55 50.67 -45.14
CA ALA A 259 -9.84 51.25 -45.61
C ALA A 259 -10.95 50.20 -45.92
N THR A 260 -12.14 50.50 -45.37
CA THR A 260 -13.50 50.37 -45.96
C THR A 260 -14.12 49.02 -46.38
N ALA A 261 -15.15 48.64 -45.60
CA ALA A 261 -16.59 48.52 -45.95
C ALA A 261 -17.10 47.59 -47.08
N GLY A 262 -18.10 46.77 -46.70
CA GLY A 262 -19.06 46.04 -47.55
C GLY A 262 -18.93 44.53 -47.36
N GLY A 263 -19.90 43.72 -46.92
CA GLY A 263 -21.35 43.84 -46.85
C GLY A 263 -21.96 42.60 -47.52
N VAL A 264 -22.93 41.96 -46.84
CA VAL A 264 -23.85 40.90 -47.34
C VAL A 264 -23.21 39.50 -47.48
N GLY A 265 -23.77 38.38 -46.98
CA GLY A 265 -25.04 38.02 -46.36
C GLY A 265 -25.30 36.51 -46.58
N GLY A 266 -26.01 35.85 -45.66
CA GLY A 266 -26.49 34.46 -45.78
C GLY A 266 -26.02 33.57 -44.62
N ALA A 267 -26.71 33.42 -43.48
CA ALA A 267 -28.08 32.96 -43.20
C ALA A 267 -28.26 31.42 -43.19
N GLY A 268 -28.58 30.90 -42.00
CA GLY A 268 -29.16 29.57 -41.72
C GLY A 268 -28.15 28.55 -41.17
N GLY A 269 -28.33 27.87 -40.04
CA GLY A 269 -29.35 27.80 -39.00
C GLY A 269 -28.76 26.89 -37.90
N ASP A 270 -28.74 27.34 -36.65
CA ASP A 270 -29.64 26.89 -35.58
C ASP A 270 -29.30 25.49 -35.02
N ALA A 271 -28.68 25.47 -33.83
CA ALA A 271 -29.08 24.64 -32.69
C ALA A 271 -28.10 24.81 -31.52
N GLY A 272 -28.63 25.10 -30.33
CA GLY A 272 -28.01 24.63 -29.09
C GLY A 272 -27.46 25.68 -28.12
N LYS A 273 -28.37 26.46 -27.53
CA LYS A 273 -28.19 27.37 -26.39
C LYS A 273 -27.24 26.87 -25.29
N THR A 274 -26.26 27.73 -24.99
CA THR A 274 -25.68 27.92 -23.66
C THR A 274 -26.74 28.52 -22.73
N ILE A 275 -26.95 27.92 -21.55
CA ILE A 275 -27.61 28.60 -20.42
C ILE A 275 -26.62 28.61 -19.25
N GLN A 276 -26.16 29.82 -18.99
CA GLN A 276 -25.54 30.31 -17.78
C GLN A 276 -26.67 30.69 -16.80
N GLY A 277 -26.57 30.33 -15.52
CA GLY A 277 -27.53 30.69 -14.49
C GLY A 277 -27.27 29.89 -13.22
N GLU A 278 -26.33 30.32 -12.37
CA GLU A 278 -26.54 31.26 -11.25
C GLU A 278 -27.06 30.53 -10.00
N ILE A 279 -26.13 30.39 -9.05
CA ILE A 279 -26.34 29.97 -7.66
C ILE A 279 -27.19 31.03 -6.96
N ARG A 280 -28.29 30.63 -6.32
CA ARG A 280 -28.94 31.40 -5.26
C ARG A 280 -29.45 30.51 -4.14
N ASP A 281 -29.03 30.92 -2.95
CA ASP A 281 -29.41 30.44 -1.63
C ASP A 281 -30.90 30.59 -1.28
N ALA A 282 -31.24 29.82 -0.23
CA ALA A 282 -32.19 30.08 0.85
C ALA A 282 -33.59 29.43 0.74
N PRO A 283 -34.35 29.33 1.86
CA PRO A 283 -34.00 28.77 3.17
C PRO A 283 -35.11 27.83 3.73
N GLY A 284 -34.77 27.05 4.77
CA GLY A 284 -35.57 26.77 5.98
C GLY A 284 -36.99 26.18 5.89
N GLY A 285 -37.24 25.14 6.71
CA GLY A 285 -38.59 24.87 7.23
C GLY A 285 -38.84 23.41 7.61
N GLY A 286 -38.63 23.07 8.88
CA GLY A 286 -39.00 21.78 9.45
C GLY A 286 -40.47 21.67 9.87
N LYS A 287 -40.89 20.41 10.11
CA LYS A 287 -41.79 19.85 11.15
C LYS A 287 -42.10 18.40 10.73
N ALA A 288 -41.77 17.37 11.51
CA ALA A 288 -42.43 16.90 12.73
C ALA A 288 -43.90 16.49 12.49
N ASP A 289 -44.12 15.19 12.31
CA ASP A 289 -44.91 14.31 13.17
C ASP A 289 -44.37 12.87 13.07
#